data_AF-A0A560FPR2-F1
#
_entry.id   AF-A0A560FPR2-F1
#
_cell.length_a   1.000
_cell.length_b   1.000
_cell.length_c   1.000
_cell.angle_alpha   90.00
_cell.angle_beta   90.00
_cell.angle_gamma   90.00
#
_symmetry.space_group_name_H-M   'P 1'
#
loop_
_entity.id
_entity.type
_entity.pdbx_description
1 polymer ?
#
loop_
_entity_poly.entity_id
_entity_poly.type
_entity_poly.pdbx_seq_one_letter_code
_entity_poly.pdbx_strand_id
1 'polypeptide(L)'
;MLLSGCTAWLPPWEQAKPAPQKIAVTRPAPTRAKAPAAPAASGTASTGDTARVAAARRTPPSPIPSQTTPAAASAAVASDVDLVGMDESQLQALMGPPSSQQDLSPGKEWLYRHGTCTVDLTLYPDIKTQAYRVLSYEVTSDNDTGDRKRYCLADLRSVAQAK
;
A
#
# COMPACT_ATOMS: atom_id res chain seq x y z
N MET A 1 -41.83 18.33 -39.13
CA MET A 1 -41.95 17.19 -38.20
C MET A 1 -41.15 16.01 -38.77
N LEU A 2 -39.88 15.89 -38.40
CA LEU A 2 -39.07 14.67 -38.55
C LEU A 2 -37.96 14.76 -37.51
N LEU A 3 -38.18 14.13 -36.35
CA LEU A 3 -37.19 13.97 -35.30
C LEU A 3 -36.20 12.88 -35.75
N SER A 4 -34.95 13.24 -36.02
CA SER A 4 -33.89 12.28 -36.28
C SER A 4 -33.18 11.98 -34.96
N GLY A 5 -33.29 10.73 -34.51
CA GLY A 5 -32.86 10.26 -33.20
C GLY A 5 -31.35 10.16 -33.05
N CYS A 6 -30.88 10.42 -31.83
CA CYS A 6 -29.52 10.15 -31.39
C CYS A 6 -29.36 8.65 -31.13
N THR A 7 -28.64 7.95 -32.00
CA THR A 7 -28.18 6.58 -31.71
C THR A 7 -27.00 6.67 -30.75
N ALA A 8 -27.25 6.44 -29.45
CA ALA A 8 -26.21 6.31 -28.45
C ALA A 8 -25.41 5.02 -28.71
N TRP A 9 -24.19 5.15 -29.20
CA TRP A 9 -23.26 4.03 -29.35
C TRP A 9 -22.62 3.77 -27.99
N LEU A 10 -23.09 2.72 -27.29
CA LEU A 10 -22.47 2.31 -26.02
C LEU A 10 -21.15 1.56 -26.27
N PRO A 11 -20.09 1.84 -25.50
CA PRO A 11 -18.82 1.14 -25.61
C PRO A 11 -18.91 -0.31 -25.09
N PRO A 12 -18.06 -1.22 -25.59
CA PRO A 12 -18.16 -2.66 -25.33
C PRO A 12 -17.88 -3.08 -23.87
N TRP A 13 -17.36 -2.19 -23.03
CA TRP A 13 -17.11 -2.46 -21.61
C TRP A 13 -18.37 -2.36 -20.73
N GLU A 14 -19.49 -1.86 -21.28
CA GLU A 14 -20.75 -1.67 -20.55
C GLU A 14 -21.70 -2.88 -20.65
N GLN A 15 -21.32 -3.94 -21.38
CA GLN A 15 -22.24 -5.01 -21.81
C GLN A 15 -22.33 -6.27 -20.93
N ALA A 16 -21.70 -6.32 -19.75
CA ALA A 16 -21.98 -7.45 -18.84
C ALA A 16 -21.61 -7.15 -17.39
N LYS A 17 -22.58 -6.67 -16.60
CA LYS A 17 -22.60 -6.99 -15.17
C LYS A 17 -23.19 -8.40 -15.04
N PRO A 18 -22.41 -9.45 -14.71
CA PRO A 18 -23.00 -10.75 -14.42
C PRO A 18 -23.97 -10.58 -13.24
N ALA A 19 -25.18 -11.11 -13.40
CA ALA A 19 -26.19 -11.12 -12.34
C ALA A 19 -25.61 -11.80 -11.09
N PRO A 20 -25.95 -11.33 -9.86
CA PRO A 20 -25.48 -11.96 -8.64
C PRO A 20 -26.01 -13.40 -8.58
N GLN A 21 -25.13 -14.35 -8.85
CA GLN A 21 -25.42 -15.77 -8.68
C GLN A 21 -25.55 -16.01 -7.18
N LYS A 22 -26.76 -16.30 -6.72
CA LYS A 22 -27.01 -16.74 -5.34
C LYS A 22 -26.44 -18.14 -5.19
N ILE A 23 -25.13 -18.24 -4.99
CA ILE A 23 -24.49 -19.49 -4.61
C ILE A 23 -24.96 -19.79 -3.18
N ALA A 24 -25.87 -20.75 -3.05
CA ALA A 24 -26.26 -21.31 -1.77
C ALA A 24 -25.05 -22.07 -1.21
N VAL A 25 -24.28 -21.41 -0.34
CA VAL A 25 -23.25 -22.08 0.46
C VAL A 25 -23.98 -22.86 1.55
N THR A 26 -24.30 -24.13 1.28
CA THR A 26 -24.71 -25.06 2.32
C THR A 26 -23.49 -25.33 3.20
N ARG A 27 -23.41 -24.63 4.35
CA ARG A 27 -22.36 -24.88 5.34
C ARG A 27 -22.60 -26.28 5.94
N PRO A 28 -21.69 -27.26 5.76
CA PRO A 28 -21.77 -28.48 6.55
C PRO A 28 -21.65 -28.14 8.04
N ALA A 29 -22.48 -28.78 8.86
CA ALA A 29 -22.51 -28.57 10.29
C ALA A 29 -21.12 -28.84 10.92
N PRO A 30 -20.67 -28.02 11.89
CA PRO A 30 -19.39 -28.24 12.53
C PRO A 30 -19.44 -29.52 13.39
N THR A 31 -18.67 -30.52 13.02
CA THR A 31 -18.40 -31.67 13.88
C THR A 31 -17.58 -31.19 15.08
N ARG A 32 -18.23 -31.07 16.23
CA ARG A 32 -17.62 -30.67 17.50
C ARG A 32 -16.56 -31.69 17.92
N ALA A 33 -15.30 -31.44 17.60
CA ALA A 33 -14.18 -32.15 18.20
C ALA A 33 -14.13 -31.80 19.69
N LYS A 34 -14.11 -32.83 20.53
CA LYS A 34 -14.10 -32.78 21.99
C LYS A 34 -12.69 -32.35 22.46
N ALA A 35 -12.58 -31.19 23.10
CA ALA A 35 -11.34 -30.70 23.70
C ALA A 35 -10.91 -31.55 24.91
N PRO A 36 -9.64 -31.99 25.00
CA PRO A 36 -9.06 -32.46 26.25
C PRO A 36 -8.57 -31.29 27.10
N ALA A 37 -8.84 -31.38 28.40
CA ALA A 37 -8.61 -30.37 29.42
C ALA A 37 -7.12 -30.09 29.70
N ALA A 38 -6.82 -28.81 29.98
CA ALA A 38 -5.57 -28.38 30.58
C ALA A 38 -5.53 -28.70 32.08
N PRO A 39 -4.37 -29.08 32.64
CA PRO A 39 -4.09 -28.92 34.06
C PRO A 39 -3.39 -27.60 34.36
N ALA A 40 -3.84 -26.97 35.44
CA ALA A 40 -3.35 -25.72 35.99
C ALA A 40 -2.09 -25.89 36.88
N ALA A 41 -1.33 -24.80 36.94
CA ALA A 41 -0.67 -24.19 38.11
C ALA A 41 0.45 -24.92 38.88
N SER A 42 1.57 -24.20 39.03
CA SER A 42 2.39 -24.02 40.25
C SER A 42 3.22 -22.74 39.99
N GLY A 43 3.06 -21.62 40.72
CA GLY A 43 3.61 -21.34 42.06
C GLY A 43 5.08 -20.87 41.94
N THR A 44 5.66 -19.86 42.57
CA THR A 44 5.31 -18.85 43.59
C THR A 44 6.43 -17.77 43.58
N ALA A 45 6.14 -16.61 44.16
CA ALA A 45 6.89 -15.35 44.36
C ALA A 45 8.41 -15.33 44.68
N SER A 46 9.04 -14.20 44.35
CA SER A 46 9.95 -13.39 45.21
C SER A 46 9.96 -11.95 44.69
N THR A 47 9.49 -10.95 45.46
CA THR A 47 10.30 -10.09 46.37
C THR A 47 11.55 -9.59 45.65
N GLY A 48 11.73 -8.34 45.25
CA GLY A 48 11.30 -7.05 45.78
C GLY A 48 12.57 -6.19 45.82
N ASP A 49 12.58 -4.98 45.27
CA ASP A 49 13.44 -3.91 45.80
C ASP A 49 13.00 -2.54 45.29
N THR A 50 13.20 -1.56 46.16
CA THR A 50 12.66 -0.21 46.12
C THR A 50 13.77 0.78 45.79
N ALA A 51 13.39 1.91 45.22
CA ALA A 51 14.19 3.15 45.05
C ALA A 51 15.11 3.16 43.79
N ARG A 52 15.41 4.28 43.14
CA ARG A 52 15.39 5.69 43.55
C ARG A 52 15.50 6.59 42.30
N VAL A 53 14.64 7.61 42.23
CA VAL A 53 14.86 9.01 41.78
C VAL A 53 15.92 9.30 40.70
N ALA A 54 15.52 9.93 39.59
CA ALA A 54 15.98 11.29 39.23
C ALA A 54 15.37 11.77 37.89
N ALA A 55 14.58 12.84 37.98
CA ALA A 55 14.18 13.63 36.83
C ALA A 55 15.38 14.41 36.29
N ALA A 56 15.66 14.27 34.99
CA ALA A 56 16.58 15.13 34.26
C ALA A 56 15.84 15.76 33.07
N ARG A 57 15.38 17.01 33.25
CA ARG A 57 15.09 17.92 32.14
C ARG A 57 16.41 18.45 31.60
N ARG A 58 16.72 18.19 30.32
CA ARG A 58 17.63 19.01 29.48
C ARG A 58 17.16 18.92 28.02
N THR A 59 16.29 19.85 27.63
CA THR A 59 16.50 20.88 26.58
C THR A 59 16.31 20.38 25.15
N PRO A 60 15.35 20.93 24.38
CA PRO A 60 15.20 20.61 22.96
C PRO A 60 16.37 21.20 22.16
N PRO A 61 16.92 20.51 21.16
CA PRO A 61 17.83 21.14 20.20
C PRO A 61 17.04 22.12 19.33
N SER A 62 17.48 23.39 19.30
CA SER A 62 17.03 24.37 18.30
C SER A 62 17.35 23.87 16.89
N PRO A 63 16.47 24.11 15.90
CA PRO A 63 16.76 23.83 14.51
C PRO A 63 17.80 24.83 13.99
N ILE A 64 18.88 24.31 13.41
CA ILE A 64 19.83 25.11 12.62
C ILE A 64 19.21 25.28 11.22
N PRO A 65 19.02 26.51 10.72
CA PRO A 65 18.50 26.73 9.38
C PRO A 65 19.52 26.38 8.29
N SER A 66 18.97 25.79 7.23
CA SER A 66 19.43 25.62 5.85
C SER A 66 20.83 26.09 5.47
N GLN A 67 21.66 25.14 5.01
CA GLN A 67 22.57 25.41 3.91
C GLN A 67 22.09 24.66 2.68
N THR A 68 21.59 25.44 1.74
CA THR A 68 21.35 25.13 0.35
C THR A 68 22.66 24.69 -0.30
N THR A 69 22.71 23.46 -0.82
CA THR A 69 23.65 23.11 -1.89
C THR A 69 22.84 22.54 -3.05
N PRO A 70 22.73 23.24 -4.19
CA PRO A 70 22.13 22.70 -5.39
C PRO A 70 23.12 21.80 -6.13
N ALA A 71 22.56 20.76 -6.76
CA ALA A 71 23.10 20.01 -7.88
C ALA A 71 24.31 19.09 -7.62
N ALA A 72 23.97 17.82 -7.35
CA ALA A 72 24.37 16.78 -8.28
C ALA A 72 23.16 15.88 -8.51
N ALA A 73 22.49 16.08 -9.64
CA ALA A 73 21.65 15.06 -10.24
C ALA A 73 22.58 13.88 -10.58
N SER A 74 22.85 13.04 -9.58
CA SER A 74 23.24 11.67 -9.85
C SER A 74 22.04 11.08 -10.56
N ALA A 75 22.14 10.94 -11.88
CA ALA A 75 21.28 10.06 -12.65
C ALA A 75 21.25 8.75 -11.87
N ALA A 76 20.15 8.55 -11.13
CA ALA A 76 19.95 7.36 -10.35
C ALA A 76 19.91 6.24 -11.38
N VAL A 77 21.03 5.53 -11.50
CA VAL A 77 21.06 4.16 -11.99
C VAL A 77 19.79 3.52 -11.49
N ALA A 78 18.88 3.24 -12.42
CA ALA A 78 17.50 2.85 -12.15
C ALA A 78 17.56 1.66 -11.21
N SER A 79 17.47 1.96 -9.92
CA SER A 79 17.66 0.99 -8.86
C SER A 79 16.45 0.10 -8.97
N ASP A 80 16.67 -1.21 -9.02
CA ASP A 80 15.59 -2.18 -8.92
C ASP A 80 14.96 -1.96 -7.53
N VAL A 81 13.88 -1.19 -7.47
CA VAL A 81 13.19 -0.87 -6.23
C VAL A 81 12.06 -1.84 -6.08
N ASP A 82 12.14 -2.65 -5.03
CA ASP A 82 11.02 -3.47 -4.61
C ASP A 82 10.05 -2.62 -3.79
N LEU A 83 8.82 -2.48 -4.29
CA LEU A 83 7.75 -1.77 -3.60
C LEU A 83 7.06 -2.65 -2.56
N VAL A 84 7.21 -3.98 -2.64
CA VAL A 84 6.52 -4.91 -1.73
C VAL A 84 6.96 -4.66 -0.29
N GLY A 85 5.98 -4.63 0.62
CA GLY A 85 6.20 -4.38 2.04
C GLY A 85 6.36 -2.91 2.42
N MET A 86 6.53 -1.98 1.47
CA MET A 86 6.51 -0.55 1.78
C MET A 86 5.14 -0.15 2.34
N ASP A 87 5.13 0.72 3.34
CA ASP A 87 3.90 1.34 3.83
C ASP A 87 3.52 2.59 3.02
N GLU A 88 2.32 3.09 3.27
CA GLU A 88 1.74 4.28 2.62
C GLU A 88 2.67 5.50 2.69
N SER A 89 3.36 5.71 3.82
CA SER A 89 4.23 6.87 4.01
C SER A 89 5.53 6.74 3.23
N GLN A 90 6.10 5.53 3.20
CA GLN A 90 7.30 5.22 2.41
C GLN A 90 7.03 5.37 0.91
N LEU A 91 5.87 4.90 0.44
CA LEU A 91 5.44 5.08 -0.94
C LEU A 91 5.31 6.56 -1.30
N GLN A 92 4.66 7.34 -0.43
CA GLN A 92 4.49 8.78 -0.69
C GLN A 92 5.82 9.54 -0.69
N ALA A 93 6.76 9.17 0.17
CA ALA A 93 8.10 9.76 0.15
C ALA A 93 8.88 9.40 -1.13
N LEU A 94 8.67 8.20 -1.67
CA LEU A 94 9.39 7.70 -2.83
C LEU A 94 8.81 8.20 -4.16
N MET A 95 7.48 8.12 -4.31
CA MET A 95 6.74 8.29 -5.57
C MET A 95 5.73 9.44 -5.50
N GLY A 96 5.66 10.17 -4.39
CA GLY A 96 4.67 11.24 -4.20
C GLY A 96 3.27 10.70 -3.93
N PRO A 97 2.24 11.56 -3.93
CA PRO A 97 0.86 11.12 -3.77
C PRO A 97 0.40 10.29 -4.99
N PRO A 98 -0.43 9.25 -4.79
CA PRO A 98 -1.00 8.49 -5.90
C PRO A 98 -1.94 9.35 -6.75
N SER A 99 -2.07 9.00 -8.02
CA SER A 99 -3.03 9.62 -8.94
C SER A 99 -4.48 9.26 -8.59
N SER A 100 -4.70 8.07 -8.04
CA SER A 100 -5.99 7.62 -7.52
C SER A 100 -5.80 6.65 -6.35
N GLN A 101 -6.73 6.69 -5.40
CA GLN A 101 -6.79 5.78 -4.25
C GLN A 101 -8.24 5.28 -4.09
N GLN A 102 -8.40 3.97 -3.88
CA GLN A 102 -9.67 3.34 -3.53
C GLN A 102 -9.50 2.49 -2.27
N ASP A 103 -10.39 2.67 -1.31
CA ASP A 103 -10.44 1.83 -0.11
C ASP A 103 -11.36 0.63 -0.38
N LEU A 104 -10.77 -0.57 -0.48
CA LEU A 104 -11.46 -1.81 -0.83
C LEU A 104 -11.21 -2.83 0.26
N SER A 105 -12.13 -2.94 1.22
CA SER A 105 -11.99 -3.85 2.36
C SER A 105 -11.58 -5.27 1.93
N PRO A 106 -10.53 -5.85 2.56
CA PRO A 106 -9.79 -5.34 3.72
C PRO A 106 -8.59 -4.42 3.38
N GLY A 107 -8.32 -4.16 2.11
CA GLY A 107 -7.15 -3.44 1.61
C GLY A 107 -7.43 -2.06 0.99
N LYS A 108 -6.49 -1.63 0.15
CA LYS A 108 -6.59 -0.43 -0.70
C LYS A 108 -5.97 -0.70 -2.06
N GLU A 109 -6.46 -0.01 -3.08
CA GLU A 109 -5.85 0.06 -4.41
C GLU A 109 -5.36 1.47 -4.67
N TRP A 110 -4.07 1.60 -4.96
CA TRP A 110 -3.42 2.85 -5.30
C TRP A 110 -2.90 2.79 -6.72
N LEU A 111 -3.00 3.91 -7.42
CA LEU A 111 -2.69 4.00 -8.84
C LEU A 111 -1.82 5.22 -9.10
N TYR A 112 -0.65 5.00 -9.68
CA TYR A 112 0.26 6.04 -10.14
C TYR A 112 0.28 6.05 -11.67
N ARG A 113 0.19 7.24 -12.25
CA ARG A 113 0.22 7.42 -13.71
C ARG A 113 1.12 8.58 -14.10
N HIS A 114 1.95 8.34 -15.10
CA HIS A 114 2.70 9.39 -15.79
C HIS A 114 2.90 9.00 -17.26
N GLY A 115 2.35 9.80 -18.19
CA GLY A 115 2.33 9.44 -19.60
C GLY A 115 1.67 8.08 -19.84
N THR A 116 2.42 7.15 -20.45
CA THR A 116 1.98 5.77 -20.70
C THR A 116 2.39 4.78 -19.60
N CYS A 117 3.11 5.24 -18.60
CA CYS A 117 3.54 4.44 -17.46
C CYS A 117 2.45 4.42 -16.38
N THR A 118 2.07 3.22 -15.97
CA THR A 118 1.09 2.98 -14.91
C THR A 118 1.64 1.99 -13.88
N VAL A 119 1.48 2.30 -12.60
CA VAL A 119 1.78 1.38 -11.49
C VAL A 119 0.53 1.25 -10.63
N ASP A 120 -0.02 0.04 -10.61
CA ASP A 120 -1.14 -0.36 -9.76
C ASP A 120 -0.59 -1.07 -8.53
N LEU A 121 -0.96 -0.61 -7.33
CA LEU A 121 -0.50 -1.18 -6.06
C LEU A 121 -1.70 -1.70 -5.28
N THR A 122 -1.55 -2.90 -4.75
CA THR A 122 -2.51 -3.49 -3.82
C THR A 122 -1.92 -3.45 -2.42
N LEU A 123 -2.56 -2.73 -1.51
CA LEU A 123 -2.13 -2.59 -0.13
C LEU A 123 -3.05 -3.39 0.79
N TYR A 124 -2.47 -4.08 1.77
CA TYR A 124 -3.20 -4.82 2.79
C TYR A 124 -2.75 -4.39 4.19
N PRO A 125 -3.64 -4.44 5.19
CA PRO A 125 -3.29 -4.13 6.56
C PRO A 125 -2.37 -5.21 7.11
N ASP A 126 -1.21 -4.81 7.61
CA ASP A 126 -0.32 -5.67 8.37
C ASP A 126 -0.91 -5.91 9.76
N ILE A 127 -1.12 -7.17 10.14
CA ILE A 127 -1.81 -7.53 11.39
C ILE A 127 -1.04 -7.07 12.63
N LYS A 128 0.30 -6.98 12.55
CA LYS A 128 1.16 -6.64 13.70
C LYS A 128 1.22 -5.14 13.92
N THR A 129 1.30 -4.37 12.84
CA THR A 129 1.52 -2.92 12.88
C THR A 129 0.28 -2.10 12.59
N GLN A 130 -0.78 -2.72 12.07
CA GLN A 130 -2.01 -2.11 11.59
C GLN A 130 -1.82 -1.08 10.46
N ALA A 131 -0.62 -0.99 9.89
CA ALA A 131 -0.30 -0.16 8.74
C ALA A 131 -0.63 -0.89 7.44
N TYR A 132 -1.12 -0.17 6.44
CA TYR A 132 -1.27 -0.72 5.09
C TYR A 132 0.10 -0.83 4.43
N ARG A 133 0.44 -2.03 3.98
CA ARG A 133 1.68 -2.32 3.25
C ARG A 133 1.37 -2.90 1.89
N VAL A 134 2.24 -2.62 0.91
CA VAL A 134 2.12 -3.19 -0.43
C VAL A 134 2.26 -4.70 -0.35
N LEU A 135 1.23 -5.40 -0.81
CA LEU A 135 1.25 -6.84 -0.99
C LEU A 135 1.78 -7.21 -2.37
N SER A 136 1.34 -6.46 -3.39
CA SER A 136 1.69 -6.67 -4.79
C SER A 136 1.59 -5.36 -5.56
N TYR A 137 2.30 -5.30 -6.68
CA TYR A 137 2.17 -4.22 -7.64
C TYR A 137 2.28 -4.75 -9.06
N GLU A 138 1.65 -4.05 -9.98
CA GLU A 138 1.73 -4.31 -11.42
C GLU A 138 2.22 -3.05 -12.12
N VAL A 139 3.19 -3.23 -13.01
CA VAL A 139 3.71 -2.14 -13.86
C VAL A 139 3.29 -2.40 -15.29
N THR A 140 2.58 -1.44 -15.87
CA THR A 140 2.15 -1.43 -17.26
C THR A 140 2.89 -0.34 -18.03
N SER A 141 3.42 -0.69 -19.20
CA SER A 141 4.18 0.21 -20.08
C SER A 141 3.95 -0.15 -21.55
N ASP A 142 4.29 0.74 -22.49
CA ASP A 142 3.96 0.60 -23.93
C ASP A 142 4.23 -0.78 -24.57
N ASN A 143 5.28 -1.48 -24.15
CA ASN A 143 5.68 -2.78 -24.71
C ASN A 143 5.86 -3.88 -23.65
N ASP A 144 5.50 -3.61 -22.38
CA ASP A 144 5.56 -4.53 -21.23
C ASP A 144 6.84 -5.38 -21.04
N THR A 145 7.97 -4.96 -21.60
CA THR A 145 9.25 -5.62 -21.38
C THR A 145 9.82 -5.27 -20.00
N GLY A 146 10.64 -6.16 -19.42
CA GLY A 146 11.23 -5.93 -18.11
C GLY A 146 12.05 -4.63 -18.00
N ASP A 147 12.78 -4.26 -19.07
CA ASP A 147 13.48 -2.98 -19.12
C ASP A 147 12.50 -1.80 -19.10
N ARG A 148 11.42 -1.84 -19.90
CA ARG A 148 10.43 -0.76 -19.95
C ARG A 148 9.72 -0.58 -18.60
N LYS A 149 9.41 -1.68 -17.90
CA LYS A 149 8.82 -1.63 -16.55
C LYS A 149 9.77 -0.97 -15.54
N ARG A 150 11.07 -1.30 -15.59
CA ARG A 150 12.09 -0.63 -14.76
C ARG A 150 12.20 0.86 -15.07
N TYR A 151 12.21 1.25 -16.35
CA TYR A 151 12.22 2.66 -16.74
C TYR A 151 10.95 3.39 -16.29
N CYS A 152 9.78 2.76 -16.40
CA CYS A 152 8.51 3.31 -15.94
C CYS A 152 8.53 3.64 -14.44
N LEU A 153 9.02 2.71 -13.61
CA LEU A 153 9.15 2.96 -12.16
C LEU A 153 10.12 4.11 -11.85
N ALA A 154 11.24 4.18 -12.58
CA ALA A 154 12.23 5.24 -12.41
C ALA A 154 11.71 6.62 -12.86
N ASP A 155 10.93 6.67 -13.93
CA ASP A 155 10.33 7.89 -14.46
C ASP A 155 9.31 8.47 -13.47
N LEU A 156 8.39 7.65 -12.97
CA LEU A 156 7.42 8.06 -11.94
C LEU A 156 8.10 8.66 -10.70
N ARG A 157 9.17 8.03 -10.23
CA ARG A 157 9.96 8.54 -9.09
C ARG A 157 10.62 9.87 -9.44
N SER A 158 11.21 9.98 -10.62
CA SER A 158 11.89 11.21 -11.05
C SER A 158 10.92 12.40 -11.09
N VAL A 159 9.70 12.18 -11.59
CA VAL A 159 8.63 13.19 -11.62
C VAL A 159 8.19 13.58 -10.21
N ALA A 160 8.07 12.61 -9.31
CA ALA A 160 7.69 12.86 -7.93
C ALA A 160 8.72 13.73 -7.18
N GLN A 161 10.02 13.50 -7.41
CA GLN A 161 11.10 14.25 -6.77
C GLN A 161 11.33 15.64 -7.37
N ALA A 162 10.74 15.92 -8.54
CA ALA A 162 10.84 17.21 -9.20
C ALA A 162 9.76 18.22 -8.74
N LYS A 163 8.87 17.81 -7.83
CA LYS A 163 7.70 18.56 -7.40
C LYS A 163 7.81 18.98 -5.93
#